data_AF-A0A7W1JT94-F1
#
_entry.id   AF-A0A7W1JT94-F1
#
_cell.length_a   1.000
_cell.length_b   1.000
_cell.length_c   1.000
_cell.angle_alpha   90.00
_cell.angle_beta   90.00
_cell.angle_gamma   90.00
#
_symmetry.space_group_name_H-M   'P 1'
#
loop_
_entity.id
_entity.type
_entity.pdbx_description
1 polymer ?
#
loop_
_entity_poly.entity_id
_entity_poly.type
_entity_poly.pdbx_seq_one_letter_code
_entity_poly.pdbx_strand_id
1 'polypeptide(L)'
;MGLAVGTPLTVILLACAALIGAAVAIALILRTRRFSASVRAIAAAIARMREGDLSSSLPESGSGDLGLLAEAVNRLRGEVRARLRTLERDRTTRDAMLSALDEAVILLDAQDRVLYQNPAAGSLLGTSLKDARQVAPGSI
;
A
#
# COMPACT_ATOMS: atom_id res chain seq x y z
N MET A 1 -7.60 0.52 76.58
CA MET A 1 -7.08 1.76 75.95
C MET A 1 -5.95 1.34 75.02
N GLY A 2 -6.19 1.19 73.71
CA GLY A 2 -5.19 0.60 72.79
C GLY A 2 -5.62 0.36 71.34
N LEU A 3 -6.84 0.72 70.94
CA LEU A 3 -7.37 0.44 69.59
C LEU A 3 -7.17 1.57 68.56
N ALA A 4 -6.44 2.63 68.88
CA ALA A 4 -6.35 3.80 68.00
C ALA A 4 -5.16 3.77 67.02
N VAL A 5 -4.16 2.91 67.22
CA VAL A 5 -2.92 2.92 66.40
C VAL A 5 -3.05 2.05 65.13
N GLY A 6 -3.96 1.07 65.11
CA GLY A 6 -4.14 0.15 63.97
C GLY A 6 -5.01 0.71 62.83
N THR A 7 -5.99 1.57 63.14
CA THR A 7 -6.92 2.12 62.15
C THR A 7 -6.26 3.02 61.10
N PRO A 8 -5.36 3.99 61.42
CA PRO A 8 -4.74 4.82 60.39
C PRO A 8 -3.86 3.98 59.46
N LEU A 9 -3.16 2.97 59.98
CA LEU A 9 -2.32 2.08 59.18
C LEU A 9 -3.18 1.26 58.19
N THR A 10 -4.31 0.69 58.65
CA THR A 10 -5.21 -0.06 57.77
C THR A 10 -5.84 0.82 56.68
N VAL A 11 -6.19 2.07 56.99
CA VAL A 11 -6.74 3.01 56.00
C VAL A 11 -5.68 3.38 54.96
N ILE A 12 -4.43 3.62 55.38
CA ILE A 12 -3.32 3.88 54.45
C ILE A 12 -3.07 2.67 53.54
N LEU A 13 -3.05 1.46 54.11
CA LEU A 13 -2.86 0.23 53.32
C LEU A 13 -3.98 0.02 52.29
N LEU A 14 -5.24 0.25 52.66
CA LEU A 14 -6.38 0.17 51.74
C LEU A 14 -6.30 1.23 50.65
N ALA A 15 -5.92 2.47 51.00
CA ALA A 15 -5.74 3.54 50.02
C ALA A 15 -4.61 3.24 49.03
N CYS A 16 -3.48 2.71 49.50
CA CYS A 16 -2.39 2.27 48.64
C CYS A 16 -2.82 1.11 47.72
N ALA A 17 -3.53 0.11 48.25
CA ALA A 17 -4.04 -1.00 47.46
C ALA A 17 -5.02 -0.53 46.36
N ALA A 18 -5.92 0.41 46.70
CA ALA A 18 -6.85 1.01 45.74
C ALA A 18 -6.12 1.80 44.64
N LEU A 19 -5.09 2.58 44.99
CA LEU A 19 -4.26 3.32 44.03
C LEU A 19 -3.51 2.39 43.07
N ILE A 20 -2.90 1.32 43.61
CA ILE A 20 -2.22 0.31 42.78
C ILE A 20 -3.22 -0.38 41.86
N GLY A 21 -4.39 -0.77 42.37
CA GLY A 21 -5.46 -1.37 41.58
C GLY A 21 -5.92 -0.47 40.44
N ALA A 22 -6.14 0.82 40.72
CA ALA A 22 -6.50 1.81 39.71
C ALA A 22 -5.39 1.99 38.65
N ALA A 23 -4.12 2.07 39.07
CA ALA A 23 -2.99 2.20 38.15
C ALA A 23 -2.87 0.99 37.21
N VAL A 24 -3.02 -0.23 37.74
CA VAL A 24 -3.01 -1.46 36.95
C VAL A 24 -4.19 -1.50 35.97
N ALA A 25 -5.40 -1.14 36.43
CA ALA A 25 -6.58 -1.08 35.57
C ALA A 25 -6.38 -0.10 34.40
N ILE A 26 -5.86 1.11 34.68
CA ILE A 26 -5.55 2.11 33.66
C ILE A 26 -4.50 1.56 32.67
N ALA A 27 -3.43 0.94 33.17
CA ALA A 27 -2.38 0.36 32.33
C ALA A 27 -2.94 -0.73 31.39
N LEU A 28 -3.81 -1.61 31.90
CA LEU A 28 -4.47 -2.65 31.10
C LEU A 28 -5.38 -2.05 30.02
N ILE A 29 -6.20 -1.05 30.37
CA ILE A 29 -7.08 -0.37 29.41
C ILE A 29 -6.26 0.28 28.30
N LEU A 30 -5.17 0.98 28.64
CA LEU A 30 -4.28 1.61 27.66
C LEU A 30 -3.62 0.58 26.74
N ARG A 31 -3.17 -0.56 27.29
CA ARG A 31 -2.57 -1.65 26.52
C ARG A 31 -3.57 -2.26 25.53
N THR A 32 -4.79 -2.55 25.96
CA THR A 32 -5.86 -3.10 25.09
C THR A 32 -6.26 -2.12 23.99
N ARG A 33 -6.34 -0.82 24.32
CA ARG A 33 -6.63 0.21 23.31
C ARG A 33 -5.52 0.32 22.26
N ARG A 34 -4.25 0.29 22.68
CA ARG A 34 -3.11 0.31 21.74
C ARG A 34 -3.08 -0.90 20.83
N PHE A 35 -3.32 -2.09 21.37
CA PHE A 35 -3.39 -3.33 20.57
C PHE A 35 -4.47 -3.23 19.50
N SER A 36 -5.69 -2.82 19.88
CA SER A 36 -6.81 -2.67 18.95
C SER A 36 -6.54 -1.62 17.87
N ALA A 37 -5.88 -0.51 18.22
CA ALA A 37 -5.53 0.54 17.27
C ALA A 37 -4.51 0.05 16.23
N SER A 38 -3.48 -0.70 16.67
CA SER A 38 -2.45 -1.24 15.77
C SER A 38 -3.03 -2.26 14.78
N VAL A 39 -3.90 -3.17 15.24
CA VAL A 39 -4.59 -4.13 14.35
C VAL A 39 -5.41 -3.41 13.27
N ARG A 40 -6.18 -2.38 13.65
CA ARG A 40 -6.95 -1.58 12.68
C ARG A 40 -6.05 -0.85 11.69
N ALA A 41 -4.90 -0.34 12.13
CA ALA A 41 -3.95 0.31 11.24
C ALA A 41 -3.40 -0.65 10.18
N ILE A 42 -3.02 -1.87 10.59
CA ILE A 42 -2.57 -2.93 9.66
C ILE A 42 -3.67 -3.29 8.66
N ALA A 43 -4.89 -3.52 9.15
CA ALA A 43 -6.02 -3.85 8.27
C ALA A 43 -6.32 -2.73 7.26
N ALA A 44 -6.27 -1.46 7.70
CA ALA A 44 -6.47 -0.31 6.83
C ALA A 44 -5.37 -0.18 5.76
N ALA A 45 -4.10 -0.44 6.12
CA ALA A 45 -3.02 -0.44 5.15
C ALA A 45 -3.19 -1.53 4.09
N ILE A 46 -3.58 -2.75 4.49
CA ILE A 46 -3.86 -3.84 3.56
C ILE A 46 -5.02 -3.48 2.61
N ALA A 47 -6.09 -2.85 3.13
CA ALA A 47 -7.21 -2.39 2.30
C ALA A 47 -6.76 -1.39 1.22
N ARG A 48 -5.94 -0.40 1.59
CA ARG A 48 -5.35 0.57 0.65
C ARG A 48 -4.42 -0.08 -0.37
N MET A 49 -3.59 -1.04 0.04
CA MET A 49 -2.74 -1.81 -0.88
C MET A 49 -3.59 -2.55 -1.94
N ARG A 50 -4.77 -3.05 -1.54
CA ARG A 50 -5.72 -3.70 -2.45
C ARG A 50 -6.30 -2.76 -3.50
N GLU A 51 -6.37 -1.47 -3.20
CA GLU A 51 -6.83 -0.40 -4.10
C GLU A 51 -5.68 0.15 -4.97
N GLY A 52 -4.46 -0.38 -4.83
CA GLY A 52 -3.28 0.03 -5.60
C GLY A 52 -2.42 1.10 -4.92
N ASP A 53 -2.80 1.58 -3.73
CA ASP A 53 -1.95 2.47 -2.94
C ASP A 53 -0.87 1.67 -2.19
N LEU A 54 0.30 1.57 -2.83
CA LEU A 54 1.52 0.98 -2.27
C LEU A 54 2.49 2.05 -1.75
N SER A 55 2.04 3.30 -1.59
CA SER A 55 2.89 4.43 -1.18
C SER A 55 2.97 4.61 0.34
N SER A 56 1.90 4.23 1.07
CA SER A 56 1.80 4.41 2.51
C SER A 56 2.47 3.26 3.28
N SER A 57 3.27 3.62 4.31
CA SER A 57 3.95 2.66 5.20
C SER A 57 3.24 2.48 6.54
N LEU A 58 3.27 1.24 7.05
CA LEU A 58 2.88 0.99 8.43
C LEU A 58 4.01 1.45 9.37
N PRO A 59 3.69 2.12 10.49
CA PRO A 59 4.68 2.46 11.50
C PRO A 59 5.27 1.20 12.12
N GLU A 60 6.59 1.09 12.14
CA GLU A 60 7.33 -0.06 12.72
C GLU A 60 7.40 0.00 14.26
N SER A 61 6.68 0.92 14.90
CA SER A 61 6.87 1.31 16.30
C SER A 61 6.32 0.31 17.35
N GLY A 62 6.05 -0.94 16.99
CA GLY A 62 5.53 -1.95 17.90
C GLY A 62 6.56 -3.03 18.23
N SER A 63 7.01 -3.12 19.48
CA SER A 63 7.70 -4.33 19.96
C SER A 63 6.68 -5.45 20.21
N GLY A 64 6.96 -6.66 19.73
CA GLY A 64 6.09 -7.85 19.84
C GLY A 64 5.46 -8.29 18.51
N ASP A 65 4.53 -9.26 18.58
CA ASP A 65 3.97 -9.96 17.41
C ASP A 65 3.32 -9.05 16.36
N LEU A 66 2.68 -7.94 16.79
CA LEU A 66 2.10 -6.96 15.86
C LEU A 66 3.15 -6.17 15.07
N GLY A 67 4.33 -5.96 15.66
CA GLY A 67 5.47 -5.36 14.96
C GLY A 67 5.99 -6.26 13.85
N LEU A 68 6.18 -7.55 14.17
CA LEU A 68 6.59 -8.56 13.20
C LEU A 68 5.58 -8.68 12.04
N LEU A 69 4.28 -8.59 12.34
CA LEU A 69 3.25 -8.57 11.31
C LEU A 69 3.33 -7.30 10.44
N ALA A 70 3.51 -6.13 11.05
CA ALA A 70 3.67 -4.87 10.31
C ALA A 70 4.90 -4.90 9.39
N GLU A 71 6.01 -5.45 9.87
CA GLU A 71 7.24 -5.64 9.08
C GLU A 71 6.99 -6.59 7.88
N ALA A 72 6.33 -7.73 8.12
CA ALA A 72 5.99 -8.67 7.06
C ALA A 72 5.10 -8.04 5.98
N VAL A 73 4.11 -7.23 6.37
CA VAL A 73 3.25 -6.49 5.44
C VAL A 73 4.03 -5.42 4.66
N ASN A 74 4.93 -4.68 5.33
CA ASN A 74 5.80 -3.71 4.67
C ASN A 74 6.71 -4.38 3.63
N ARG A 75 7.28 -5.55 3.95
CA ARG A 75 8.10 -6.34 3.01
C ARG A 75 7.29 -6.79 1.80
N LEU A 76 6.10 -7.35 2.03
CA LEU A 76 5.18 -7.75 0.95
C LEU A 76 4.83 -6.56 0.04
N ARG A 77 4.53 -5.39 0.61
CA ARG A 77 4.28 -4.17 -0.16
C ARG A 77 5.47 -3.81 -1.06
N GLY A 78 6.69 -3.90 -0.51
CA GLY A 78 7.93 -3.64 -1.26
C GLY A 78 8.10 -4.58 -2.45
N GLU A 79 7.86 -5.87 -2.26
CA GLU A 79 7.94 -6.89 -3.31
C GLU A 79 6.91 -6.66 -4.42
N VAL A 80 5.64 -6.38 -4.06
CA VAL A 80 4.58 -6.08 -5.03
C VAL A 80 4.95 -4.84 -5.85
N ARG A 81 5.42 -3.77 -5.20
CA ARG A 81 5.85 -2.55 -5.88
C ARG A 81 7.05 -2.77 -6.79
N ALA A 82 7.97 -3.66 -6.42
CA ALA A 82 9.10 -4.03 -7.26
C ALA A 82 8.63 -4.79 -8.51
N ARG A 83 7.76 -5.80 -8.35
CA ARG A 83 7.21 -6.58 -9.47
C ARG A 83 6.41 -5.71 -10.45
N LEU A 84 5.58 -4.79 -9.94
CA LEU A 84 4.86 -3.84 -10.79
C LEU A 84 5.81 -2.95 -11.59
N ARG A 85 6.87 -2.43 -10.96
CA ARG A 85 7.91 -1.64 -11.66
C ARG A 85 8.64 -2.46 -12.72
N THR A 86 8.88 -3.75 -12.49
CA THR A 86 9.47 -4.64 -13.50
C THR A 86 8.51 -4.85 -14.66
N LEU A 87 7.22 -5.11 -14.41
CA LEU A 87 6.21 -5.25 -15.45
C LEU A 87 6.04 -3.96 -16.28
N GLU A 88 6.10 -2.80 -15.64
CA GLU A 88 6.11 -1.49 -16.33
C GLU A 88 7.38 -1.30 -17.17
N ARG A 89 8.55 -1.76 -16.69
CA ARG A 89 9.79 -1.72 -17.45
C ARG A 89 9.76 -2.65 -18.67
N ASP A 90 9.24 -3.87 -18.51
CA ASP A 90 9.10 -4.82 -19.62
C ASP A 90 8.13 -4.30 -20.69
N ARG A 91 7.06 -3.59 -20.30
CA ARG A 91 6.19 -2.87 -21.24
C ARG A 91 6.93 -1.75 -21.97
N THR A 92 7.73 -0.97 -21.25
CA THR A 92 8.55 0.11 -21.82
C THR A 92 9.56 -0.43 -22.83
N THR A 93 10.15 -1.60 -22.57
CA THR A 93 11.07 -2.28 -23.50
C THR A 93 10.35 -2.83 -24.74
N ARG A 94 9.10 -3.31 -24.60
CA ARG A 94 8.28 -3.76 -25.75
C ARG A 94 7.89 -2.61 -26.68
N ASP A 95 7.50 -1.46 -26.13
CA ASP A 95 7.15 -0.27 -26.92
C ASP A 95 8.39 0.36 -27.59
N ALA A 96 9.54 0.29 -26.93
CA ALA A 96 10.82 0.73 -27.50
C ALA A 96 11.28 -0.16 -28.67
N MET A 97 11.03 -1.47 -28.63
CA MET A 97 11.33 -2.36 -29.76
C MET A 97 10.44 -2.10 -30.97
N LEU A 98 9.14 -1.83 -30.77
CA LEU A 98 8.24 -1.44 -31.88
C LEU A 98 8.57 -0.04 -32.44
N SER A 99 9.17 0.84 -31.64
CA SER A 99 9.66 2.14 -32.08
C SER A 99 11.04 2.09 -32.74
N ALA A 100 11.79 1.00 -32.57
CA ALA A 100 13.14 0.82 -33.10
C ALA A 100 13.18 0.07 -34.44
N LEU A 101 12.06 -0.49 -34.91
CA LEU A 101 11.92 -0.91 -36.29
C LEU A 101 11.66 0.35 -37.13
N ASP A 102 12.63 0.75 -37.94
CA ASP A 102 12.51 1.76 -39.01
C ASP A 102 11.46 1.39 -40.10
N GLU A 103 10.67 0.34 -39.86
CA GLU A 103 9.63 -0.13 -40.76
C GLU A 103 8.28 0.53 -40.42
N ALA A 104 7.72 1.20 -41.43
CA ALA A 104 6.38 1.76 -41.36
C ALA A 104 5.34 0.64 -41.21
N VAL A 105 4.58 0.65 -40.11
CA VAL A 105 3.43 -0.26 -39.91
C VAL A 105 2.15 0.54 -40.09
N ILE A 106 1.33 0.11 -41.05
CA ILE A 106 0.02 0.69 -41.36
C ILE A 106 -1.00 -0.43 -41.38
N LEU A 107 -2.08 -0.30 -40.62
CA LEU A 107 -3.23 -1.20 -40.69
C LEU A 107 -4.34 -0.53 -41.50
N LEU A 108 -4.93 -1.24 -42.45
CA LEU A 108 -6.02 -0.76 -43.29
C LEU A 108 -7.31 -1.56 -43.02
N ASP A 109 -8.47 -0.93 -43.19
CA ASP A 109 -9.74 -1.64 -43.29
C ASP A 109 -9.96 -2.24 -44.70
N ALA A 110 -11.06 -2.98 -44.89
CA ALA A 110 -11.41 -3.57 -46.18
C ALA A 110 -11.75 -2.54 -47.28
N GLN A 111 -11.73 -1.25 -46.95
CA GLN A 111 -11.96 -0.11 -47.84
C GLN A 111 -10.72 0.79 -47.95
N ASP A 112 -9.53 0.24 -47.68
CA ASP A 112 -8.22 0.91 -47.74
C ASP A 112 -8.07 2.15 -46.83
N ARG A 113 -8.84 2.24 -45.73
CA ARG A 113 -8.70 3.33 -44.75
C ARG A 113 -7.75 2.96 -43.62
N VAL A 114 -6.88 3.89 -43.24
CA VAL A 114 -5.90 3.71 -42.16
C VAL A 114 -6.59 3.58 -40.80
N LEU A 115 -6.48 2.40 -40.19
CA LEU A 115 -6.96 2.07 -38.84
C LEU A 115 -5.90 2.34 -37.77
N TYR A 116 -4.62 2.16 -38.10
CA TYR A 116 -3.49 2.39 -37.19
C TYR A 116 -2.23 2.71 -37.99
N GLN A 117 -1.40 3.61 -37.47
CA GLN A 117 -0.05 3.83 -37.98
C GLN A 117 0.93 4.04 -36.82
N ASN A 118 2.13 3.45 -36.91
CA ASN A 118 3.20 3.75 -35.96
C ASN A 118 3.85 5.12 -36.28
N PRO A 119 4.60 5.74 -35.34
CA PRO A 119 5.24 7.04 -35.57
C PRO A 119 6.23 7.06 -36.75
N ALA A 120 6.87 5.93 -37.07
CA ALA A 120 7.72 5.78 -38.25
C ALA A 120 6.92 5.95 -39.55
N ALA A 121 5.74 5.31 -39.66
CA ALA A 121 4.83 5.48 -40.79
C ALA A 121 4.33 6.93 -40.92
N GLY A 122 3.98 7.58 -39.80
CA GLY A 122 3.56 8.99 -39.81
C GLY A 122 4.66 9.95 -40.31
N SER A 123 5.92 9.63 -39.99
CA SER A 123 7.09 10.43 -40.41
C SER A 123 7.42 10.22 -41.90
N LEU A 124 7.27 8.99 -42.41
CA LEU A 124 7.52 8.66 -43.82
C LEU A 124 6.40 9.12 -44.76
N LEU A 125 5.14 9.09 -44.31
CA LEU A 125 3.97 9.44 -45.11
C LEU A 125 3.59 10.92 -45.04
N GLY A 126 4.29 11.72 -44.24
CA GLY A 126 4.03 13.16 -44.07
C GLY A 126 2.63 13.49 -43.54
N THR A 127 1.92 12.50 -43.00
CA THR A 127 0.51 12.60 -42.59
C THR A 127 0.39 12.30 -41.11
N SER A 128 0.36 13.35 -40.30
CA SER A 128 -0.10 13.27 -38.92
C SER A 128 -1.63 13.15 -38.96
N LEU A 129 -2.13 11.91 -38.99
CA LEU A 129 -3.57 11.65 -38.90
C LEU A 129 -4.04 12.09 -37.51
N LYS A 130 -4.57 13.31 -37.41
CA LYS A 130 -5.23 13.84 -36.21
C LYS A 130 -6.53 13.08 -35.86
N ASP A 131 -7.00 12.20 -36.74
CA ASP A 131 -8.27 11.47 -36.59
C ASP A 131 -8.11 9.93 -36.51
N ALA A 132 -6.89 9.39 -36.56
CA ALA A 132 -6.68 7.95 -36.40
C ALA A 132 -6.80 7.58 -34.91
N ARG A 133 -7.95 7.01 -34.56
CA ARG A 133 -8.28 6.50 -33.22
C ARG A 133 -7.12 5.61 -32.74
N GLN A 134 -6.46 5.99 -31.65
CA GLN A 134 -5.44 5.19 -30.99
C GLN A 134 -6.06 3.87 -30.51
N VAL A 135 -6.02 2.83 -31.34
CA VAL A 135 -6.33 1.48 -30.90
C VAL A 135 -5.07 0.95 -30.23
N ALA A 136 -5.10 0.88 -28.90
CA ALA A 136 -4.07 0.24 -28.12
C ALA A 136 -3.99 -1.26 -28.52
N PRO A 137 -2.79 -1.79 -28.80
CA PRO A 137 -2.64 -3.21 -29.09
C PRO A 137 -2.89 -4.02 -27.81
N GLY A 138 -4.05 -4.69 -27.74
CA GLY A 138 -4.41 -5.49 -26.56
C GLY A 138 -5.82 -6.09 -26.53
N SER A 139 -6.52 -6.21 -27.65
CA SER A 139 -7.79 -6.97 -27.71
C SER A 139 -7.77 -7.96 -28.87
N ILE A 140 -7.14 -9.10 -28.61
CA ILE A 140 -7.53 -10.39 -29.20
C ILE A 140 -7.76 -11.32 -28.01
#